data_AF-A0A564YZY9-F1
#
_entry.id   AF-A0A564YZY9-F1
#
_cell.length_a   1.000
_cell.length_b   1.000
_cell.length_c   1.000
_cell.angle_alpha   90.00
_cell.angle_beta   90.00
_cell.angle_gamma   90.00
#
_symmetry.space_group_name_H-M   'P 1'
#
loop_
_entity.id
_entity.type
_entity.pdbx_description
1 polymer ?
#
loop_
_entity_poly.entity_id
_entity_poly.type
_entity_poly.pdbx_seq_one_letter_code
_entity_poly.pdbx_strand_id
1 'polypeptide(L)'
;MIVNESEALGYIAWWGLTPAINLFEEFKINQENINVFCFGFSDARNVIKSISQSMNISSKFKFNIFENSIELVARQILQLQIACMPVKELGIQEKTELFLELYGDALIRESSETWLDETATKFIKTITDTGVFDRFHPHISVNNLKSRDRDHLECTFKTWRRKNLPKFDISTYWDSRVRQHLGVRYDAIPNIFDWDCSITLRDRGIKTFESKEYGRWRSSGVAFTPREASYLSPNRSLASPRYFS
;
A
#
# COMPACT_ATOMS: atom_id res chain seq x y z
N MET A 1 -7.20 -8.57 -31.92
CA MET A 1 -6.48 -7.95 -30.78
C MET A 1 -6.43 -9.01 -29.70
N ILE A 2 -5.27 -9.60 -29.43
CA ILE A 2 -5.14 -10.58 -28.34
C ILE A 2 -5.24 -9.76 -27.05
N VAL A 3 -6.36 -9.87 -26.34
CA VAL A 3 -6.51 -9.24 -25.02
C VAL A 3 -5.51 -9.94 -24.12
N ASN A 4 -4.42 -9.26 -23.77
CA ASN A 4 -3.42 -9.82 -22.88
C ASN A 4 -3.99 -9.81 -21.46
N GLU A 5 -4.50 -10.96 -21.00
CA GLU A 5 -5.14 -11.13 -19.69
C GLU A 5 -4.22 -10.68 -18.54
N SER A 6 -2.89 -10.67 -18.74
CA SER A 6 -1.93 -10.19 -17.74
C SER A 6 -2.00 -8.69 -17.47
N GLU A 7 -2.48 -7.88 -18.41
CA GLU A 7 -2.56 -6.41 -18.24
C GLU A 7 -3.66 -6.01 -17.25
N ALA A 8 -4.70 -6.85 -17.13
CA ALA A 8 -5.79 -6.67 -16.17
C ALA A 8 -5.27 -6.63 -14.74
N LEU A 9 -4.22 -7.42 -14.44
CA LEU A 9 -3.57 -7.51 -13.13
C LEU A 9 -2.76 -6.25 -12.76
N GLY A 10 -2.47 -5.40 -13.75
CA GLY A 10 -1.64 -4.22 -13.57
C GLY A 10 -0.14 -4.52 -13.58
N TYR A 11 0.65 -3.45 -13.61
CA TYR A 11 2.11 -3.53 -13.77
C TYR A 11 2.87 -3.39 -12.46
N ILE A 12 2.20 -2.97 -11.40
CA ILE A 12 2.78 -2.84 -10.06
C ILE A 12 2.31 -4.05 -9.27
N ALA A 13 3.18 -5.05 -9.17
CA ALA A 13 2.93 -6.24 -8.40
C ALA A 13 2.88 -5.89 -6.91
N TRP A 14 1.90 -6.46 -6.23
CA TRP A 14 1.79 -6.44 -4.78
C TRP A 14 2.13 -7.81 -4.23
N TRP A 15 2.59 -7.89 -2.97
CA TRP A 15 3.06 -9.15 -2.36
C TRP A 15 1.97 -10.24 -2.18
N GLY A 16 0.73 -9.96 -2.61
CA GLY A 16 -0.31 -10.95 -2.80
C GLY A 16 -0.75 -11.63 -1.51
N LEU A 17 -0.95 -12.95 -1.56
CA LEU A 17 -1.59 -13.76 -0.52
C LEU A 17 -0.67 -14.23 0.61
N THR A 18 0.55 -13.69 0.68
CA THR A 18 1.51 -14.07 1.72
C THR A 18 1.23 -13.28 3.01
N PRO A 19 1.30 -13.90 4.19
CA PRO A 19 1.18 -13.18 5.45
C PRO A 19 2.41 -12.28 5.66
N ALA A 20 2.26 -11.24 6.49
CA ALA A 20 3.42 -10.52 7.00
C ALA A 20 4.31 -11.48 7.80
N ILE A 21 5.61 -11.43 7.60
CA ILE A 21 6.61 -12.25 8.31
C ILE A 21 7.48 -11.38 9.22
N ASN A 22 8.01 -12.00 10.28
CA ASN A 22 9.05 -11.39 11.09
C ASN A 22 10.41 -11.82 10.55
N LEU A 23 11.16 -10.86 10.01
CA LEU A 23 12.47 -11.09 9.41
C LEU A 23 13.53 -11.54 10.42
N PHE A 24 13.23 -11.45 11.72
CA PHE A 24 14.15 -11.78 12.80
C PHE A 24 13.76 -13.04 13.58
N GLU A 25 12.66 -13.71 13.22
CA GLU A 25 12.11 -14.83 13.99
C GLU A 25 13.12 -15.97 14.20
N GLU A 26 13.92 -16.27 13.18
CA GLU A 26 14.93 -17.34 13.22
C GLU A 26 16.33 -16.84 13.62
N PHE A 27 16.50 -15.54 13.90
CA PHE A 27 17.80 -14.93 14.12
C PHE A 27 18.04 -14.63 15.60
N LYS A 28 19.17 -15.14 16.13
CA LYS A 28 19.68 -14.71 17.45
C LYS A 28 20.35 -13.34 17.31
N ILE A 29 19.57 -12.30 17.61
CA ILE A 29 20.06 -10.93 17.58
C ILE A 29 20.89 -10.64 18.83
N ASN A 30 22.20 -10.57 18.64
CA ASN A 30 23.16 -10.20 19.70
C ASN A 30 23.98 -8.95 19.35
N GLN A 31 23.74 -8.34 18.18
CA GLN A 31 24.47 -7.17 17.70
C GLN A 31 23.74 -5.89 18.07
N GLU A 32 24.48 -4.84 18.45
CA GLU A 32 23.89 -3.53 18.76
C GLU A 32 23.26 -2.87 17.53
N ASN A 33 23.82 -3.06 16.33
CA ASN A 33 23.34 -2.47 15.09
C ASN A 33 23.09 -3.56 14.05
N ILE A 34 21.88 -3.62 13.50
CA ILE A 34 21.47 -4.57 12.47
C ILE A 34 21.11 -3.82 11.20
N ASN A 35 21.76 -4.18 10.11
CA ASN A 35 21.41 -3.73 8.78
C ASN A 35 20.64 -4.85 8.05
N VAL A 36 19.43 -4.55 7.62
CA VAL A 36 18.60 -5.46 6.82
C VAL A 36 18.51 -4.90 5.42
N PHE A 37 18.78 -5.72 4.41
CA PHE A 37 18.52 -5.36 3.02
C PHE A 37 17.23 -6.07 2.57
N CYS A 38 16.23 -5.28 2.20
CA CYS A 38 14.93 -5.76 1.77
C CYS A 38 14.79 -5.53 0.26
N PHE A 39 14.66 -6.60 -0.52
CA PHE A 39 14.51 -6.52 -1.96
C PHE A 39 13.10 -6.92 -2.38
N GLY A 40 12.39 -5.99 -3.03
CA GLY A 40 11.08 -6.20 -3.63
C GLY A 40 10.04 -6.61 -2.61
N PHE A 41 9.92 -5.89 -1.49
CA PHE A 41 8.91 -6.16 -0.45
C PHE A 41 7.53 -5.64 -0.82
N SER A 42 7.45 -4.70 -1.77
CA SER A 42 6.25 -4.05 -2.29
C SER A 42 5.41 -3.26 -1.28
N ASP A 43 5.50 -3.54 0.02
CA ASP A 43 4.85 -2.81 1.10
C ASP A 43 5.63 -2.91 2.43
N ALA A 44 5.18 -2.17 3.44
CA ALA A 44 5.87 -2.03 4.72
C ALA A 44 5.51 -3.10 5.77
N ARG A 45 4.63 -4.06 5.49
CA ARG A 45 4.04 -4.95 6.52
C ARG A 45 5.08 -5.83 7.21
N ASN A 46 6.05 -6.34 6.46
CA ASN A 46 7.13 -7.17 6.99
C ASN A 46 8.05 -6.35 7.91
N VAL A 47 8.35 -5.11 7.53
CA VAL A 47 9.15 -4.18 8.37
C VAL A 47 8.40 -3.88 9.67
N ILE A 48 7.13 -3.50 9.57
CA ILE A 48 6.30 -3.18 10.74
C ILE A 48 6.17 -4.39 11.68
N LYS A 49 5.90 -5.59 11.15
CA LYS A 49 5.80 -6.81 11.96
C LYS A 49 7.13 -7.16 12.63
N SER A 50 8.24 -7.04 11.91
CA SER A 50 9.56 -7.35 12.45
C SER A 50 9.94 -6.40 13.59
N ILE A 51 9.69 -5.10 13.42
CA ILE A 51 9.95 -4.10 14.46
C ILE A 51 9.03 -4.33 15.66
N SER A 52 7.74 -4.55 15.44
CA SER A 52 6.78 -4.71 16.55
C SER A 52 7.07 -5.93 17.42
N GLN A 53 7.58 -7.01 16.82
CA GLN A 53 7.97 -8.22 17.55
C GLN A 53 9.41 -8.17 18.10
N SER A 54 10.17 -7.12 17.78
CA SER A 54 11.56 -6.94 18.23
C SER A 54 11.71 -5.84 19.28
N MET A 55 10.62 -5.34 19.87
CA MET A 55 10.65 -4.24 20.84
C MET A 55 11.47 -4.54 22.11
N ASN A 56 11.63 -5.82 22.46
CA ASN A 56 12.42 -6.25 23.62
C ASN A 56 13.93 -6.37 23.30
N ILE A 57 14.32 -6.16 22.05
CA ILE A 57 15.70 -6.28 21.60
C ILE A 57 16.35 -4.89 21.65
N SER A 58 17.47 -4.76 22.36
CA SER A 58 18.19 -3.48 22.52
C SER A 58 19.02 -3.06 21.28
N SER A 59 18.64 -3.55 20.09
CA SER A 59 19.36 -3.31 18.84
C SER A 59 18.74 -2.18 18.05
N LYS A 60 19.59 -1.41 17.35
CA LYS A 60 19.18 -0.44 16.35
C LYS A 60 19.04 -1.13 15.00
N PHE A 61 17.87 -1.04 14.40
CA PHE A 61 17.58 -1.64 13.10
C PHE A 61 17.63 -0.58 11.99
N LYS A 62 18.36 -0.88 10.91
CA LYS A 62 18.38 -0.10 9.69
C LYS A 62 17.93 -0.96 8.52
N PHE A 63 16.74 -0.68 7.99
CA PHE A 63 16.21 -1.33 6.80
C PHE A 63 16.59 -0.53 5.55
N ASN A 64 17.26 -1.19 4.61
CA ASN A 64 17.58 -0.64 3.29
C ASN A 64 16.65 -1.32 2.30
N ILE A 65 15.62 -0.60 1.83
CA ILE A 65 14.58 -1.17 1.00
C ILE A 65 14.81 -0.80 -0.46
N PHE A 66 14.78 -1.80 -1.33
CA PHE A 66 14.90 -1.68 -2.76
C PHE A 66 13.61 -2.14 -3.43
N GLU A 67 13.03 -1.29 -4.26
CA GLU A 67 11.82 -1.59 -5.04
C GLU A 67 12.05 -1.37 -6.54
N ASN A 68 11.29 -2.08 -7.37
CA ASN A 68 11.37 -1.99 -8.82
C ASN A 68 10.59 -0.81 -9.42
N SER A 69 9.75 -0.14 -8.63
CA SER A 69 8.87 0.96 -9.07
C SER A 69 8.86 2.08 -8.06
N ILE A 70 8.84 3.33 -8.54
CA ILE A 70 8.88 4.50 -7.66
C ILE A 70 7.57 4.67 -6.88
N GLU A 71 6.46 4.19 -7.44
CA GLU A 71 5.15 4.15 -6.80
C GLU A 71 5.16 3.24 -5.56
N LEU A 72 5.88 2.11 -5.60
CA LEU A 72 6.04 1.24 -4.43
C LEU A 72 6.86 1.94 -3.34
N VAL A 73 7.95 2.62 -3.72
CA VAL A 73 8.74 3.43 -2.78
C VAL A 73 7.87 4.51 -2.13
N ALA A 74 7.10 5.25 -2.93
CA ALA A 74 6.19 6.28 -2.45
C ALA A 74 5.18 5.71 -1.43
N ARG A 75 4.55 4.59 -1.76
CA ARG A 75 3.57 3.94 -0.88
C ARG A 75 4.20 3.39 0.40
N GLN A 76 5.41 2.87 0.35
CA GLN A 76 6.12 2.43 1.56
C GLN A 76 6.50 3.61 2.45
N ILE A 77 6.94 4.74 1.87
CA ILE A 77 7.16 5.98 2.64
C ILE A 77 5.86 6.38 3.36
N LEU A 78 4.72 6.35 2.67
CA LEU A 78 3.41 6.67 3.25
C LEU A 78 3.04 5.71 4.39
N GLN A 79 3.18 4.40 4.18
CA GLN A 79 2.85 3.36 5.16
C GLN A 79 3.75 3.44 6.41
N LEU A 80 5.06 3.63 6.21
CA LEU A 80 6.02 3.82 7.30
C LEU A 80 5.78 5.14 8.02
N GLN A 81 5.40 6.21 7.31
CA GLN A 81 5.06 7.49 7.92
C GLN A 81 3.88 7.31 8.89
N ILE A 82 2.81 6.62 8.47
CA ILE A 82 1.67 6.32 9.35
C ILE A 82 2.14 5.52 10.57
N ALA A 83 2.91 4.45 10.37
CA ALA A 83 3.39 3.61 11.47
C ALA A 83 4.25 4.39 12.48
N CYS A 84 5.08 5.31 12.01
CA CYS A 84 6.01 6.10 12.82
C CYS A 84 5.39 7.37 13.43
N MET A 85 4.15 7.74 13.10
CA MET A 85 3.51 8.91 13.70
C MET A 85 3.39 8.78 15.23
N PRO A 86 3.69 9.83 16.00
CA PRO A 86 3.49 9.83 17.44
C PRO A 86 2.02 9.58 17.81
N VAL A 87 1.77 8.77 18.84
CA VAL A 87 0.39 8.44 19.30
C VAL A 87 -0.39 9.69 19.76
N LYS A 88 0.32 10.74 20.19
CA LYS A 88 -0.25 12.04 20.55
C LYS A 88 -0.81 12.82 19.36
N GLU A 89 -0.38 12.53 18.13
CA GLU A 89 -0.85 13.18 16.90
C GLU A 89 -1.97 12.38 16.25
N LEU A 90 -1.88 11.05 16.28
CA LEU A 90 -2.90 10.15 15.74
C LEU A 90 -2.97 8.90 16.63
N GLY A 91 -4.15 8.60 17.17
CA GLY A 91 -4.32 7.47 18.10
C GLY A 91 -3.99 6.13 17.44
N ILE A 92 -3.63 5.10 18.21
CA ILE A 92 -3.27 3.79 17.65
C ILE A 92 -4.37 3.16 16.79
N GLN A 93 -5.63 3.34 17.21
CA GLN A 93 -6.78 2.88 16.45
C GLN A 93 -6.89 3.63 15.12
N GLU A 94 -6.84 4.96 15.14
CA GLU A 94 -6.93 5.81 13.94
C GLU A 94 -5.76 5.54 12.98
N LYS A 95 -4.54 5.34 13.50
CA LYS A 95 -3.38 4.91 12.71
C LYS A 95 -3.64 3.58 12.01
N THR A 96 -4.21 2.61 12.73
CA THR A 96 -4.51 1.28 12.18
C THR A 96 -5.56 1.37 11.08
N GLU A 97 -6.65 2.10 11.33
CA GLU A 97 -7.72 2.29 10.34
C GLU A 97 -7.21 3.03 9.09
N LEU A 98 -6.46 4.13 9.27
CA LEU A 98 -5.86 4.89 8.18
C LEU A 98 -4.85 4.05 7.38
N PHE A 99 -4.04 3.25 8.08
CA PHE A 99 -3.11 2.32 7.44
C PHE A 99 -3.86 1.31 6.58
N LEU A 100 -4.90 0.66 7.10
CA LEU A 100 -5.69 -0.33 6.38
C LEU A 100 -6.37 0.27 5.14
N GLU A 101 -6.93 1.46 5.28
CA GLU A 101 -7.56 2.20 4.17
C GLU A 101 -6.58 2.52 3.05
N LEU A 102 -5.43 3.13 3.39
CA LEU A 102 -4.42 3.50 2.40
C LEU A 102 -3.63 2.29 1.86
N TYR A 103 -3.60 1.20 2.64
CA TYR A 103 -3.08 -0.08 2.21
C TYR A 103 -4.03 -0.66 1.16
N GLY A 104 -5.21 -1.12 1.56
CA GLY A 104 -6.00 -2.09 0.80
C GLY A 104 -7.19 -1.57 0.01
N ASP A 105 -7.63 -0.33 0.24
CA ASP A 105 -8.92 0.11 -0.28
C ASP A 105 -8.80 1.04 -1.48
N ALA A 106 -9.60 0.75 -2.51
CA ALA A 106 -9.82 1.64 -3.65
C ALA A 106 -10.57 2.91 -3.24
N LEU A 107 -11.56 2.79 -2.35
CA LEU A 107 -12.33 3.90 -1.81
C LEU A 107 -12.11 4.00 -0.30
N ILE A 108 -11.85 5.21 0.17
CA ILE A 108 -11.53 5.55 1.55
C ILE A 108 -12.49 6.62 2.07
N ARG A 109 -12.41 6.92 3.37
CA ARG A 109 -13.17 8.02 3.97
C ARG A 109 -12.60 9.37 3.54
N GLU A 110 -13.44 10.41 3.53
CA GLU A 110 -13.01 11.77 3.20
C GLU A 110 -11.92 12.30 4.15
N SER A 111 -11.95 11.92 5.42
CA SER A 111 -10.90 12.24 6.40
C SER A 111 -9.55 11.64 6.01
N SER A 112 -9.53 10.40 5.53
CA SER A 112 -8.32 9.71 5.08
C SER A 112 -7.79 10.31 3.77
N GLU A 113 -8.66 10.71 2.84
CA GLU A 113 -8.26 11.44 1.63
C GLU A 113 -7.68 12.82 1.97
N THR A 114 -8.30 13.54 2.90
CA THR A 114 -7.80 14.85 3.38
C THR A 114 -6.43 14.70 4.01
N TRP A 115 -6.24 13.69 4.87
CA TRP A 115 -4.95 13.39 5.47
C TRP A 115 -3.88 13.03 4.40
N LEU A 116 -4.26 12.27 3.37
CA LEU A 116 -3.38 11.94 2.26
C LEU A 116 -2.95 13.20 1.48
N ASP A 117 -3.87 14.12 1.19
CA ASP A 117 -3.59 15.39 0.50
C ASP A 117 -2.60 16.26 1.28
N GLU A 118 -2.82 16.40 2.60
CA GLU A 118 -1.94 17.15 3.49
C GLU A 118 -0.54 16.51 3.59
N THR A 119 -0.50 15.18 3.73
CA THR A 119 0.75 14.43 3.83
C THR A 119 1.54 14.48 2.53
N ALA A 120 0.89 14.30 1.39
CA ALA A 120 1.50 14.48 0.07
C ALA A 120 2.06 15.90 -0.11
N THR A 121 1.33 16.92 0.35
CA THR A 121 1.79 18.31 0.31
C THR A 121 3.05 18.53 1.14
N LYS A 122 3.18 17.87 2.30
CA LYS A 122 4.40 17.90 3.13
C LYS A 122 5.56 17.19 2.43
N PHE A 123 5.33 16.01 1.85
CA PHE A 123 6.36 15.27 1.12
C PHE A 123 6.89 16.05 -0.09
N ILE A 124 6.03 16.66 -0.90
CA ILE A 124 6.42 17.45 -2.07
C ILE A 124 7.40 18.58 -1.69
N LYS A 125 7.18 19.22 -0.53
CA LYS A 125 8.02 20.33 -0.06
C LYS A 125 9.41 19.91 0.40
N THR A 126 9.65 18.62 0.63
CA THR A 126 10.88 18.14 1.30
C THR A 126 11.62 17.05 0.55
N ILE A 127 10.99 16.33 -0.39
CA ILE A 127 11.55 15.13 -1.02
C ILE A 127 12.76 15.39 -1.93
N THR A 128 12.79 16.54 -2.61
CA THR A 128 13.86 16.90 -3.55
C THR A 128 15.10 17.47 -2.87
N ASP A 129 14.96 18.01 -1.66
CA ASP A 129 16.07 18.57 -0.90
C ASP A 129 16.74 17.52 0.01
N THR A 130 18.00 17.20 -0.29
CA THR A 130 18.79 16.19 0.46
C THR A 130 18.88 16.55 1.95
N GLY A 131 18.59 15.58 2.82
CA GLY A 131 18.66 15.76 4.28
C GLY A 131 17.58 16.67 4.88
N VAL A 132 16.70 17.28 4.09
CA VAL A 132 15.53 18.02 4.61
C VAL A 132 14.42 17.05 4.97
N PHE A 133 14.14 16.08 4.08
CA PHE A 133 13.14 15.04 4.28
C PHE A 133 13.32 14.33 5.64
N ASP A 134 14.53 13.85 5.93
CA ASP A 134 14.87 13.13 7.15
C ASP A 134 14.65 13.95 8.42
N ARG A 135 14.72 15.30 8.36
CA ARG A 135 14.42 16.16 9.54
C ARG A 135 12.94 16.16 9.90
N PHE A 136 12.06 16.06 8.91
CA PHE A 136 10.62 15.98 9.12
C PHE A 136 10.13 14.54 9.30
N HIS A 137 10.92 13.57 8.81
CA HIS A 137 10.61 12.14 8.82
C HIS A 137 11.81 11.35 9.40
N PRO A 138 12.10 11.44 10.71
CA PRO A 138 13.36 10.96 11.31
C PRO A 138 13.60 9.46 11.20
N HIS A 139 12.57 8.67 10.87
CA HIS A 139 12.65 7.22 10.72
C HIS A 139 12.74 6.77 9.25
N ILE A 140 12.71 7.70 8.29
CA ILE A 140 12.69 7.40 6.86
C ILE A 140 13.74 8.27 6.18
N SER A 141 14.73 7.63 5.55
CA SER A 141 15.76 8.33 4.78
C SER A 141 15.61 8.08 3.30
N VAL A 142 15.75 9.15 2.50
CA VAL A 142 15.69 9.10 1.03
C VAL A 142 17.05 9.42 0.38
N ASN A 143 18.11 9.55 1.18
CA ASN A 143 19.43 10.00 0.70
C ASN A 143 20.12 9.02 -0.25
N ASN A 144 19.74 7.74 -0.23
CA ASN A 144 20.26 6.73 -1.16
C ASN A 144 19.55 6.77 -2.54
N LEU A 145 18.49 7.56 -2.70
CA LEU A 145 17.81 7.73 -3.98
C LEU A 145 18.55 8.74 -4.86
N LYS A 146 18.65 8.43 -6.16
CA LYS A 146 19.19 9.37 -7.15
C LYS A 146 18.26 10.58 -7.23
N SER A 147 18.79 11.76 -7.59
CA SER A 147 17.98 12.97 -7.74
C SER A 147 16.78 12.78 -8.67
N ARG A 148 16.97 12.09 -9.81
CA ARG A 148 15.87 11.73 -10.73
C ARG A 148 14.76 10.94 -10.06
N ASP A 149 15.11 10.00 -9.18
CA ASP A 149 14.11 9.17 -8.50
C ASP A 149 13.34 10.01 -7.45
N ARG A 150 13.99 10.99 -6.83
CA ARG A 150 13.35 11.96 -5.92
C ARG A 150 12.42 12.91 -6.67
N ASP A 151 12.80 13.37 -7.87
CA ASP A 151 11.91 14.15 -8.74
C ASP A 151 10.68 13.31 -9.16
N HIS A 152 10.87 12.03 -9.47
CA HIS A 152 9.77 11.11 -9.77
C HIS A 152 8.85 10.87 -8.55
N LEU A 153 9.41 10.79 -7.33
CA LEU A 153 8.60 10.75 -6.11
C LEU A 153 7.78 12.02 -5.95
N GLU A 154 8.38 13.19 -6.18
CA GLU A 154 7.66 14.47 -6.14
C GLU A 154 6.49 14.49 -7.14
N CYS A 155 6.72 14.04 -8.38
CA CYS A 155 5.67 13.85 -9.39
C CYS A 155 4.58 12.89 -8.91
N THR A 156 4.95 11.76 -8.30
CA THR A 156 4.01 10.77 -7.77
C THR A 156 3.15 11.39 -6.67
N PHE A 157 3.75 12.05 -5.68
CA PHE A 157 3.03 12.73 -4.59
C PHE A 157 2.12 13.86 -5.11
N LYS A 158 2.50 14.57 -6.19
CA LYS A 158 1.61 15.54 -6.83
C LYS A 158 0.32 14.89 -7.34
N THR A 159 0.36 13.62 -7.76
CA THR A 159 -0.83 12.87 -8.22
C THR A 159 -1.75 12.43 -7.06
N TRP A 160 -1.30 12.53 -5.82
CA TRP A 160 -2.10 12.17 -4.64
C TRP A 160 -2.97 13.30 -4.13
N ARG A 161 -2.68 14.54 -4.53
CA ARG A 161 -3.41 15.73 -4.07
C ARG A 161 -4.80 15.85 -4.70
N ARG A 162 -5.80 16.19 -3.91
CA ARG A 162 -7.20 16.37 -4.31
C ARG A 162 -7.40 17.55 -5.25
N LYS A 163 -6.72 18.69 -4.99
CA LYS A 163 -7.13 20.00 -5.53
C LYS A 163 -6.74 20.34 -6.97
N ASN A 164 -5.95 19.54 -7.67
CA ASN A 164 -5.36 19.97 -8.95
C ASN A 164 -5.30 18.88 -10.03
N LEU A 165 -6.11 17.83 -9.91
CA LEU A 165 -6.01 16.67 -10.79
C LEU A 165 -7.35 16.35 -11.46
N PRO A 166 -7.32 15.71 -12.63
CA PRO A 166 -8.50 15.13 -13.24
C PRO A 166 -9.27 14.24 -12.26
N LYS A 167 -10.57 14.07 -12.54
CA LYS A 167 -11.42 13.13 -11.83
C LYS A 167 -10.74 11.75 -11.87
N PHE A 168 -10.44 11.19 -10.70
CA PHE A 168 -9.87 9.87 -10.56
C PHE A 168 -10.98 8.90 -10.13
N ASP A 169 -11.63 8.30 -11.11
CA ASP A 169 -12.74 7.37 -10.91
C ASP A 169 -12.21 5.94 -10.77
N ILE A 170 -11.62 5.66 -9.60
CA ILE A 170 -10.97 4.37 -9.32
C ILE A 170 -11.94 3.19 -9.41
N SER A 171 -13.23 3.39 -9.08
CA SER A 171 -14.26 2.36 -9.19
C SER A 171 -14.43 1.92 -10.64
N THR A 172 -14.44 2.86 -11.59
CA THR A 172 -14.52 2.55 -13.02
C THR A 172 -13.28 1.78 -13.50
N TYR A 173 -12.08 2.19 -13.04
CA TYR A 173 -10.85 1.47 -13.38
C TYR A 173 -10.81 0.07 -12.78
N TRP A 174 -11.32 -0.11 -11.56
CA TRP A 174 -11.45 -1.40 -10.91
C TRP A 174 -12.40 -2.32 -11.67
N ASP A 175 -13.62 -1.86 -12.00
CA ASP A 175 -14.61 -2.61 -12.79
C ASP A 175 -14.04 -3.07 -14.13
N SER A 176 -13.37 -2.14 -14.84
CA SER A 176 -12.72 -2.43 -16.12
C SER A 176 -11.66 -3.53 -15.99
N ARG A 177 -10.83 -3.48 -14.94
CA ARG A 177 -9.84 -4.54 -14.66
C ARG A 177 -10.49 -5.87 -14.32
N VAL A 178 -11.53 -5.88 -13.49
CA VAL A 178 -12.27 -7.11 -13.16
C VAL A 178 -12.90 -7.70 -14.42
N ARG A 179 -13.48 -6.86 -15.28
CA ARG A 179 -14.04 -7.27 -16.57
C ARG A 179 -13.00 -7.89 -17.49
N GLN A 180 -11.86 -7.23 -17.63
CA GLN A 180 -10.76 -7.76 -18.42
C GLN A 180 -10.21 -9.07 -17.84
N HIS A 181 -10.11 -9.18 -16.51
CA HIS A 181 -9.59 -10.37 -15.82
C HIS A 181 -10.53 -11.58 -15.93
N LEU A 182 -11.86 -11.37 -15.85
CA LEU A 182 -12.84 -12.44 -15.89
C LEU A 182 -13.23 -12.82 -17.33
N GLY A 183 -13.09 -11.89 -18.28
CA GLY A 183 -13.46 -12.10 -19.68
C GLY A 183 -14.92 -12.51 -19.82
N VAL A 184 -15.17 -13.60 -20.55
CA VAL A 184 -16.53 -14.16 -20.75
C VAL A 184 -17.23 -14.57 -19.45
N ARG A 185 -16.46 -14.74 -18.36
CA ARG A 185 -17.00 -15.15 -17.07
C ARG A 185 -17.53 -13.96 -16.26
N TYR A 186 -17.36 -12.72 -16.74
CA TYR A 186 -17.79 -11.51 -16.01
C TYR A 186 -19.27 -11.55 -15.59
N ASP A 187 -20.15 -12.09 -16.44
CA ASP A 187 -21.59 -12.17 -16.13
C ASP A 187 -21.92 -13.22 -15.05
N ALA A 188 -20.94 -14.04 -14.65
CA ALA A 188 -21.06 -15.06 -13.61
C ALA A 188 -20.26 -14.71 -12.34
N ILE A 189 -20.01 -13.42 -12.07
CA ILE A 189 -19.27 -12.91 -10.89
C ILE A 189 -19.63 -13.64 -9.58
N PRO A 190 -20.92 -13.78 -9.18
CA PRO A 190 -21.25 -14.40 -7.90
C PRO A 190 -20.68 -15.81 -7.75
N ASN A 191 -20.80 -16.63 -8.80
CA ASN A 191 -20.34 -18.01 -8.80
C ASN A 191 -18.81 -18.10 -8.80
N ILE A 192 -18.14 -17.21 -9.54
CA ILE A 192 -16.68 -17.21 -9.63
C ILE A 192 -16.07 -16.73 -8.32
N PHE A 193 -16.67 -15.73 -7.69
CA PHE A 193 -16.14 -15.15 -6.46
C PHE A 193 -16.28 -16.16 -5.33
N ASP A 194 -17.41 -16.86 -5.26
CA ASP A 194 -17.62 -17.98 -4.34
C ASP A 194 -16.63 -19.13 -4.61
N TRP A 195 -16.49 -19.55 -5.87
CA TRP A 195 -15.54 -20.61 -6.25
C TRP A 195 -14.11 -20.27 -5.84
N ASP A 196 -13.67 -19.04 -6.13
CA ASP A 196 -12.33 -18.60 -5.80
C ASP A 196 -12.11 -18.49 -4.29
N CYS A 197 -13.11 -18.04 -3.54
CA CYS A 197 -13.04 -18.01 -2.07
C CYS A 197 -13.01 -19.42 -1.46
N SER A 198 -13.87 -20.31 -1.95
CA SER A 198 -14.11 -21.63 -1.37
C SER A 198 -13.07 -22.67 -1.78
N ILE A 199 -12.41 -22.50 -2.94
CA ILE A 199 -11.46 -23.46 -3.49
C ILE A 199 -10.11 -22.81 -3.70
N THR A 200 -9.99 -21.85 -4.62
CA THR A 200 -8.69 -21.26 -5.01
C THR A 200 -7.91 -20.71 -3.81
N LEU A 201 -8.56 -19.98 -2.91
CA LEU A 201 -7.90 -19.41 -1.73
C LEU A 201 -7.61 -20.47 -0.65
N ARG A 202 -8.49 -21.46 -0.48
CA ARG A 202 -8.29 -22.55 0.49
C ARG A 202 -7.12 -23.45 0.10
N ASP A 203 -7.00 -23.77 -1.19
CA ASP A 203 -5.89 -24.53 -1.75
C ASP A 203 -4.56 -23.79 -1.58
N ARG A 204 -4.60 -22.45 -1.52
CA ARG A 204 -3.45 -21.59 -1.21
C ARG A 204 -3.19 -21.41 0.29
N GLY A 205 -3.91 -22.13 1.14
CA GLY A 205 -3.69 -22.16 2.59
C GLY A 205 -4.35 -21.03 3.38
N ILE A 206 -5.28 -20.27 2.77
CA ILE A 206 -6.04 -19.23 3.48
C ILE A 206 -7.13 -19.90 4.31
N LYS A 207 -7.08 -19.70 5.63
CA LYS A 207 -7.97 -20.37 6.60
C LYS A 207 -9.09 -19.48 7.14
N THR A 208 -8.89 -18.17 7.13
CA THR A 208 -9.76 -17.19 7.80
C THR A 208 -10.20 -16.15 6.78
N PHE A 209 -11.28 -16.42 6.05
CA PHE A 209 -11.88 -15.46 5.14
C PHE A 209 -13.38 -15.74 4.97
N GLU A 210 -14.22 -14.71 5.04
CA GLU A 210 -15.66 -14.83 4.77
C GLU A 210 -15.94 -14.58 3.28
N SER A 211 -16.77 -15.43 2.65
CA SER A 211 -17.10 -15.28 1.22
C SER A 211 -17.78 -13.94 0.89
N LYS A 212 -18.55 -13.37 1.84
CA LYS A 212 -19.19 -12.06 1.65
C LYS A 212 -18.17 -10.92 1.61
N GLU A 213 -17.21 -10.92 2.55
CA GLU A 213 -16.12 -9.94 2.56
C GLU A 213 -15.26 -10.06 1.31
N TYR A 214 -14.98 -11.30 0.87
CA TYR A 214 -14.22 -11.56 -0.35
C TYR A 214 -14.94 -11.01 -1.57
N GLY A 215 -16.22 -11.34 -1.69
CA GLY A 215 -17.04 -10.88 -2.80
C GLY A 215 -17.12 -9.36 -2.84
N ARG A 216 -17.36 -8.71 -1.68
CA ARG A 216 -17.38 -7.26 -1.55
C ARG A 216 -16.07 -6.63 -2.01
N TRP A 217 -14.94 -7.07 -1.45
CA TRP A 217 -13.63 -6.56 -1.82
C TRP A 217 -13.37 -6.72 -3.31
N ARG A 218 -13.64 -7.90 -3.87
CA ARG A 218 -13.35 -8.15 -5.28
C ARG A 218 -14.27 -7.35 -6.22
N SER A 219 -15.50 -7.04 -5.80
CA SER A 219 -16.42 -6.19 -6.56
C SER A 219 -16.07 -4.70 -6.51
N SER A 220 -15.60 -4.18 -5.38
CA SER A 220 -15.43 -2.73 -5.17
C SER A 220 -13.99 -2.25 -4.99
N GLY A 221 -13.06 -3.17 -4.76
CA GLY A 221 -11.69 -2.86 -4.33
C GLY A 221 -11.60 -2.39 -2.88
N VAL A 222 -12.65 -2.53 -2.07
CA VAL A 222 -12.67 -2.11 -0.65
C VAL A 222 -12.62 -3.33 0.27
N ALA A 223 -11.45 -3.57 0.86
CA ALA A 223 -11.21 -4.65 1.80
C ALA A 223 -11.62 -4.27 3.23
N PHE A 224 -11.23 -3.08 3.69
CA PHE A 224 -11.32 -2.67 5.08
C PHE A 224 -12.39 -1.61 5.30
N THR A 225 -13.37 -1.90 6.15
CA THR A 225 -14.40 -0.93 6.57
C THR A 225 -14.50 -0.93 8.08
N PRO A 226 -13.46 -0.47 8.81
CA PRO A 226 -13.41 -0.54 10.27
C PRO A 226 -14.48 0.30 10.97
N ARG A 227 -15.14 1.22 10.26
CA ARG A 227 -16.26 2.02 10.78
C ARG A 227 -17.46 1.92 9.85
N GLU A 228 -18.65 2.09 10.43
CA GLU A 228 -19.88 2.37 9.69
C GLU A 228 -19.83 3.82 9.19
N ALA A 229 -19.14 4.02 8.06
CA ALA A 229 -18.94 5.32 7.44
C ALA A 229 -19.03 5.21 5.92
N SER A 230 -19.08 6.36 5.24
CA SER A 230 -19.07 6.43 3.79
C SER A 230 -17.64 6.31 3.24
N TYR A 231 -17.40 5.29 2.42
CA TYR A 231 -16.15 5.05 1.70
C TYR A 231 -16.36 5.42 0.23
N LEU A 232 -16.22 6.72 -0.07
CA LEU A 232 -16.56 7.29 -1.38
C LEU A 232 -15.39 8.07 -2.01
N SER A 233 -14.37 8.42 -1.22
CA SER A 233 -13.21 9.17 -1.71
C SER A 233 -12.23 8.21 -2.38
N PRO A 234 -11.66 8.54 -3.54
CA PRO A 234 -10.74 7.64 -4.21
C PRO A 234 -9.37 7.64 -3.52
N ASN A 235 -8.82 6.45 -3.27
CA ASN A 235 -7.47 6.31 -2.74
C ASN A 235 -6.44 6.60 -3.84
N ARG A 236 -6.04 7.87 -3.96
CA ARG A 236 -5.07 8.32 -4.96
C ARG A 236 -3.66 7.75 -4.74
N SER A 237 -3.35 7.17 -3.56
CA SER A 237 -2.08 6.47 -3.36
C SER A 237 -1.95 5.18 -4.20
N LEU A 238 -3.08 4.66 -4.70
CA LEU A 238 -3.14 3.54 -5.65
C LEU A 238 -3.04 3.99 -7.12
N ALA A 239 -3.03 5.29 -7.39
CA ALA A 239 -2.92 5.78 -8.76
C ALA A 239 -1.52 5.47 -9.30
N SER A 240 -1.47 4.90 -10.51
CA SER A 240 -0.24 4.78 -11.30
C SER A 240 -0.36 5.70 -12.51
N PRO A 241 0.63 6.56 -12.79
CA PRO A 241 0.60 7.50 -13.92
C PRO A 241 0.81 6.82 -15.28
N ARG A 242 0.96 5.49 -15.34
CA ARG A 242 1.02 4.77 -16.62
C ARG A 242 -0.36 4.79 -17.29
N TYR A 243 -0.52 5.71 -18.23
CA TYR A 243 -1.65 5.73 -19.16
C TYR A 243 -1.65 4.44 -19.98
N PHE A 244 -2.80 3.77 -20.03
CA PHE A 244 -3.04 2.66 -20.96
C PHE A 244 -3.22 3.28 -22.35
N SER A 245 -2.33 2.93 -23.29
CA SER A 245 -2.53 3.13 -24.72
C SER A 245 -3.08 1.87 -25.34
#